data_AF-A0A8C6XNG8-F1
#
_entry.id   AF-A0A8C6XNG8-F1
#
_cell.length_a   1.000
_cell.length_b   1.000
_cell.length_c   1.000
_cell.angle_alpha   90.00
_cell.angle_beta   90.00
_cell.angle_gamma   90.00
#
_symmetry.space_group_name_H-M   'P 1'
#
loop_
_entity.id
_entity.type
_entity.pdbx_description
1 polymer ?
#
loop_
_entity_poly.entity_id
_entity_poly.type
_entity_poly.pdbx_seq_one_letter_code
_entity_poly.pdbx_strand_id
1 'polypeptide(L)'
;MVDALERLEERDIKMFKSKLRDVAVPRGNKIPRGRLENADRLDLVELLVEFYEEKAATLMITILEGMGCKKNASNLSKGMDVLKYN
;
A
#
# COMPACT_ATOMS: atom_id res chain seq x y z
N MET A 1 -1.61 7.59 -4.65
CA MET A 1 -1.35 6.52 -3.66
C MET A 1 -1.09 7.10 -2.27
N VAL A 2 -0.19 8.09 -2.12
CA VAL A 2 0.14 8.72 -0.83
C VAL A 2 -1.09 9.23 -0.08
N ASP A 3 -2.01 9.92 -0.75
CA ASP A 3 -3.26 10.44 -0.15
C ASP A 3 -4.12 9.37 0.55
N ALA A 4 -4.03 8.11 0.12
CA ALA A 4 -4.75 7.00 0.75
C ALA A 4 -4.15 6.62 2.11
N LEU A 5 -2.83 6.81 2.30
CA LEU A 5 -2.11 6.61 3.56
C LEU A 5 -2.15 7.84 4.47
N GLU A 6 -2.22 9.05 3.92
CA GLU A 6 -2.33 10.28 4.74
C GLU A 6 -3.60 10.30 5.60
N ARG A 7 -4.66 9.65 5.11
CA ARG A 7 -5.94 9.50 5.82
C ARG A 7 -5.92 8.38 6.87
N LEU A 8 -4.81 7.67 7.03
CA LEU A 8 -4.64 6.63 8.05
C LEU A 8 -3.95 7.20 9.29
N GLU A 9 -4.47 6.83 10.45
CA GLU A 9 -3.80 7.08 11.72
C GLU A 9 -2.53 6.22 11.84
N GLU A 10 -1.60 6.60 12.72
CA GLU A 10 -0.33 5.89 12.93
C GLU A 10 -0.53 4.40 13.29
N ARG A 11 -1.61 4.09 14.04
CA ARG A 11 -2.03 2.72 14.33
C ARG A 11 -2.29 1.93 13.05
N ASP A 12 -3.02 2.52 12.12
CA ASP A 12 -3.41 1.87 10.87
C ASP A 12 -2.20 1.73 9.96
N ILE A 13 -1.30 2.71 9.92
CA ILE A 13 -0.01 2.58 9.21
C ILE A 13 0.82 1.41 9.76
N LYS A 14 0.88 1.24 11.08
CA LYS A 14 1.58 0.09 11.69
C LYS A 14 0.93 -1.25 11.28
N MET A 15 -0.40 -1.30 11.24
CA MET A 15 -1.13 -2.49 10.79
C MET A 15 -0.92 -2.75 9.29
N PHE A 16 -0.89 -1.70 8.47
CA PHE A 16 -0.60 -1.77 7.04
C PHE A 16 0.78 -2.38 6.79
N LYS A 17 1.83 -1.88 7.46
CA LYS A 17 3.19 -2.45 7.41
C LYS A 17 3.20 -3.93 7.80
N SER A 18 2.48 -4.31 8.85
CA SER A 18 2.37 -5.71 9.27
C SER A 18 1.72 -6.58 8.20
N LYS A 19 0.59 -6.14 7.63
CA LYS A 19 -0.12 -6.87 6.56
C LYS A 19 0.74 -7.00 5.31
N LEU A 20 1.45 -5.94 4.92
CA LEU A 20 2.33 -5.93 3.76
C LEU A 20 3.47 -6.96 3.89
N ARG A 21 4.03 -7.13 5.10
CA ARG A 21 5.03 -8.18 5.39
C ARG A 21 4.45 -9.60 5.21
N ASP A 22 3.20 -9.77 5.58
CA ASP A 22 2.51 -11.07 5.59
C ASP A 22 1.96 -11.44 4.21
N VAL A 23 2.04 -10.54 3.22
CA VAL A 23 1.65 -10.83 1.83
C VAL A 23 2.44 -12.03 1.29
N ALA A 24 1.69 -12.99 0.74
CA ALA A 24 2.24 -14.12 0.02
C ALA A 24 2.67 -13.68 -1.40
N VAL A 25 3.89 -13.15 -1.50
CA VAL A 25 4.57 -12.90 -2.79
C VAL A 25 5.71 -13.90 -3.01
N PRO A 26 6.11 -14.16 -4.27
CA PRO A 26 7.26 -15.00 -4.57
C PRO A 26 8.51 -14.59 -3.78
N ARG A 27 9.34 -15.57 -3.39
CA ARG A 27 10.62 -15.30 -2.71
C ARG A 27 11.46 -14.34 -3.58
N GLY A 28 11.96 -13.27 -2.98
CA GLY A 28 12.70 -12.20 -3.67
C GLY A 28 11.92 -10.90 -3.85
N ASN A 29 10.58 -10.95 -3.86
CA ASN A 29 9.74 -9.76 -4.07
C ASN A 29 9.18 -9.19 -2.76
N LYS A 30 9.74 -9.60 -1.61
CA LYS A 30 9.35 -9.06 -0.30
C LYS A 30 10.21 -7.86 0.04
N ILE A 31 9.56 -6.78 0.45
CA ILE A 31 10.25 -5.61 0.99
C ILE A 31 11.02 -6.05 2.26
N PRO A 32 12.33 -5.72 2.38
CA PRO A 32 13.11 -6.00 3.58
C PRO A 32 12.48 -5.37 4.82
N ARG A 33 12.40 -6.15 5.91
CA ARG A 33 11.76 -5.73 7.17
C ARG A 33 12.28 -4.39 7.68
N GLY A 34 13.60 -4.17 7.67
CA GLY A 34 14.21 -2.93 8.14
C GLY A 34 13.82 -1.70 7.31
N ARG A 35 13.67 -1.85 5.99
CA ARG A 35 13.15 -0.76 5.13
C ARG A 35 11.69 -0.48 5.44
N LEU A 36 10.89 -1.52 5.60
CA LEU A 36 9.45 -1.40 5.84
C LEU A 36 9.11 -0.79 7.21
N GLU A 37 9.83 -1.15 8.26
CA GLU A 37 9.59 -0.64 9.62
C GLU A 37 9.92 0.86 9.71
N ASN A 38 11.00 1.31 9.08
CA ASN A 38 11.47 2.70 9.12
C ASN A 38 10.78 3.62 8.11
N ALA A 39 10.12 3.08 7.09
CA ALA A 39 9.47 3.84 6.03
C ALA A 39 8.37 4.78 6.56
N ASP A 40 8.38 6.05 6.18
CA ASP A 40 7.23 6.93 6.32
C ASP A 40 6.15 6.65 5.25
N ARG A 41 5.12 7.49 5.15
CA ARG A 41 4.02 7.29 4.20
C ARG A 41 4.47 7.39 2.74
N LEU A 42 5.41 8.27 2.44
CA LEU A 42 5.96 8.43 1.09
C LEU A 42 6.87 7.25 0.76
N ASP A 43 7.78 6.91 1.68
CA ASP A 43 8.67 5.75 1.56
C ASP A 43 7.88 4.46 1.32
N LEU A 44 6.73 4.29 2.00
CA LEU A 44 5.87 3.13 1.81
C LEU A 44 5.32 3.03 0.38
N VAL A 45 4.94 4.17 -0.23
CA VAL A 45 4.46 4.19 -1.61
C VAL A 45 5.61 3.89 -2.57
N GLU A 46 6.79 4.49 -2.35
CA GLU A 46 7.98 4.22 -3.15
C GLU A 46 8.37 2.74 -3.09
N LEU A 47 8.40 2.15 -1.89
CA LEU A 47 8.68 0.73 -1.70
C LEU A 47 7.64 -0.17 -2.39
N LEU A 48 6.36 0.21 -2.37
CA LEU A 48 5.32 -0.55 -3.06
C LEU A 48 5.55 -0.53 -4.57
N VAL A 49 5.86 0.64 -5.14
CA VAL A 49 6.14 0.79 -6.58
C VAL A 49 7.44 0.08 -6.96
N GLU A 50 8.50 0.18 -6.16
CA GLU A 50 9.80 -0.46 -6.38
C GLU A 50 9.69 -1.99 -6.41
N PHE A 51 8.93 -2.60 -5.49
CA PHE A 51 8.89 -4.07 -5.33
C PHE A 51 7.75 -4.75 -6.08
N TYR A 52 6.67 -4.03 -6.37
CA TYR A 52 5.46 -4.60 -6.94
C TYR A 52 5.03 -3.95 -8.26
N GLU A 53 5.67 -2.85 -8.68
CA GLU A 53 5.44 -2.20 -9.98
C GLU A 53 3.94 -1.95 -10.23
N GLU A 54 3.42 -2.42 -11.37
CA GLU A 54 1.99 -2.33 -11.75
C GLU A 54 1.04 -2.96 -10.71
N LYS A 55 1.52 -3.90 -9.88
CA LYS A 55 0.73 -4.54 -8.82
C LYS A 55 0.69 -3.72 -7.53
N ALA A 56 1.50 -2.67 -7.40
CA ALA A 56 1.60 -1.86 -6.18
C ALA A 56 0.25 -1.32 -5.72
N ALA A 57 -0.51 -0.72 -6.64
CA ALA A 57 -1.79 -0.12 -6.32
C ALA A 57 -2.86 -1.17 -5.98
N THR A 58 -2.92 -2.28 -6.73
CA THR A 58 -3.83 -3.39 -6.43
C THR A 58 -3.52 -4.01 -5.07
N LEU A 59 -2.25 -4.23 -4.75
CA LEU A 59 -1.84 -4.77 -3.46
C LEU A 59 -2.21 -3.84 -2.31
N MET A 60 -2.00 -2.53 -2.49
CA MET A 60 -2.38 -1.51 -1.52
C MET A 60 -3.88 -1.51 -1.25
N ILE A 61 -4.72 -1.61 -2.30
CA ILE A 61 -6.18 -1.72 -2.17
C ILE A 61 -6.55 -2.97 -1.35
N THR A 62 -6.01 -4.14 -1.70
CA THR A 62 -6.29 -5.40 -0.99
C THR A 62 -5.93 -5.32 0.50
N ILE A 63 -4.80 -4.70 0.83
CA ILE A 63 -4.38 -4.53 2.23
C ILE A 63 -5.33 -3.57 2.96
N LEU A 64 -5.67 -2.42 2.35
CA LEU A 64 -6.61 -1.45 2.94
C LEU A 64 -7.99 -2.07 3.18
N GLU A 65 -8.48 -2.89 2.26
CA GLU A 65 -9.73 -3.63 2.44
C GLU A 65 -9.65 -4.66 3.57
N GLY A 66 -8.56 -5.42 3.63
CA GLY A 66 -8.30 -6.40 4.70
C GLY A 66 -8.13 -5.77 6.09
N MET A 67 -7.83 -4.47 6.15
CA MET A 67 -7.79 -3.68 7.38
C MET A 67 -9.15 -3.06 7.76
N GLY A 68 -10.15 -3.11 6.88
CA GLY A 68 -11.45 -2.45 7.06
C GLY A 68 -11.48 -0.98 6.60
N CYS A 69 -10.39 -0.46 6.02
CA CYS A 69 -10.25 0.92 5.52
C CYS A 69 -10.90 1.10 4.13
N LYS A 70 -12.16 0.66 3.98
CA LYS A 70 -12.88 0.59 2.69
C LYS A 70 -12.97 1.94 1.97
N LYS A 71 -13.15 3.05 2.72
CA LYS A 71 -13.19 4.40 2.13
C LYS A 71 -11.86 4.78 1.46
N ASN A 72 -10.74 4.46 2.09
CA ASN A 72 -9.40 4.73 1.56
C ASN A 72 -9.14 3.88 0.31
N ALA A 73 -9.51 2.60 0.36
CA ALA A 73 -9.43 1.68 -0.78
C ALA A 73 -10.27 2.17 -1.97
N SER A 74 -11.53 2.56 -1.74
CA SER A 74 -12.42 3.08 -2.79
C SER A 74 -11.90 4.37 -3.42
N ASN A 75 -11.38 5.30 -2.61
CA ASN A 75 -10.81 6.55 -3.14
C ASN A 75 -9.57 6.28 -4.00
N LEU A 76 -8.72 5.35 -3.57
CA LEU A 76 -7.56 4.93 -4.35
C LEU A 76 -7.96 4.29 -5.68
N SER A 77 -8.93 3.38 -5.68
CA SER A 77 -9.45 2.76 -6.91
C SER A 77 -10.03 3.78 -7.88
N LYS A 78 -10.85 4.72 -7.39
CA LYS A 78 -11.42 5.79 -8.23
C LYS A 78 -10.36 6.66 -8.87
N GLY A 79 -9.30 7.01 -8.12
CA GLY A 79 -8.17 7.75 -8.66
C GLY A 79 -7.44 7.00 -9.80
N MET A 80 -7.35 5.67 -9.71
CA MET A 80 -6.77 4.85 -10.78
C MET A 80 -7.64 4.82 -12.05
N ASP A 81 -8.97 4.77 -11.90
CA ASP A 81 -9.88 4.74 -13.06
C ASP A 81 -9.88 6.07 -13.83
N VAL A 82 -9.72 7.20 -13.15
CA VAL A 82 -9.62 8.53 -13.79
C VAL A 82 -8.36 8.65 -14.66
N LEU A 83 -7.28 7.95 -14.31
CA LEU A 83 -6.01 7.96 -15.06
C LEU A 83 -6.02 7.03 -16.28
N LYS A 84 -6.98 6.10 -16.40
CA LYS A 84 -7.10 5.19 -17.56
C LYS A 84 -7.77 5.82 -18.79
N TYR A 85 -8.28 7.04 -18.67
CA TYR A 85 -9.02 7.76 -19.71
C TYR A 85 -8.35 9.06 -20.19
N ASN A 86 -7.03 9.21 -19.99
CA ASN A 86 -6.21 10.25 -20.60
C ASN A 86 -5.06 9.62 -21.38
#